data_AF-A0A2E5G816-F1
#
_entry.id   AF-A0A2E5G816-F1
#
_cell.length_a   1.000
_cell.length_b   1.000
_cell.length_c   1.000
_cell.angle_alpha   90.00
_cell.angle_beta   90.00
_cell.angle_gamma   90.00
#
_symmetry.space_group_name_H-M   'P 1'
#
loop_
_entity.id
_entity.type
_entity.pdbx_description
1 polymer ?
#
loop_
_entity_poly.entity_id
_entity_poly.type
_entity_poly.pdbx_seq_one_letter_code
_entity_poly.pdbx_strand_id
1 'polypeptide(L)'
;MTSMSTPQVFMFMRSNHKPFYHTGETRKSIAPKPCPKDDFPPRAVPYSGCPNPRNPIRCPRSDMHMSEQANEFPGDPDKSNDGSEVFGQQIKHRQLSARVPESISRGTFSSGAVVLTGGTEFVIDFMVRLSRPYQVAARVIVPHAAMPHLINALRDNIAKHENSFGKIEPLPQPNPNTTRPTIQEVYDDLKLPDEILSGAYANACMIGHTASEFAFDFVTNFFPRSAVSSRIYLSSRQAPQLLKGLEHAAKQLNQRRTTQQDKDHRAKMDGQADPTDPRPNPDDESPSNRGDSDLMY
;
A
#
# COMPACT_ATOMS: atom_id res chain seq x y z
N MET A 1 21.60 62.97 9.75
CA MET A 1 20.97 63.45 10.98
C MET A 1 19.48 63.58 10.71
N THR A 2 18.64 62.95 11.52
CA THR A 2 17.17 63.02 11.42
C THR A 2 16.64 62.82 12.84
N SER A 3 15.89 63.78 13.36
CA SER A 3 15.55 63.84 14.78
C SER A 3 14.11 64.28 15.00
N MET A 4 13.50 63.73 16.06
CA MET A 4 12.18 64.07 16.63
C MET A 4 10.98 63.69 15.73
N SER A 5 9.92 62.99 16.15
CA SER A 5 9.37 62.49 17.42
C SER A 5 8.08 63.19 17.88
N THR A 6 6.94 62.51 17.64
CA THR A 6 5.77 62.38 18.57
C THR A 6 4.94 63.65 18.90
N PRO A 7 3.78 63.55 19.62
CA PRO A 7 2.90 62.40 19.93
C PRO A 7 1.39 62.67 19.60
N GLN A 8 0.51 61.80 20.13
CA GLN A 8 -0.92 62.01 20.55
C GLN A 8 -2.02 61.32 19.72
N VAL A 9 -3.14 60.82 20.31
CA VAL A 9 -3.39 60.27 21.67
C VAL A 9 -4.62 59.32 21.62
N PHE A 10 -4.86 58.57 22.69
CA PHE A 10 -6.02 57.68 22.94
C PHE A 10 -7.39 58.12 22.38
N MET A 11 -8.19 57.13 21.97
CA MET A 11 -9.52 56.96 22.58
C MET A 11 -9.87 55.48 22.79
N PHE A 12 -10.40 55.16 23.97
CA PHE A 12 -10.85 53.81 24.37
C PHE A 12 -12.38 53.84 24.47
N MET A 13 -13.08 52.86 23.88
CA MET A 13 -14.54 52.70 24.06
C MET A 13 -14.87 51.23 24.34
N ARG A 14 -15.39 50.97 25.53
CA ARG A 14 -16.02 49.68 25.91
C ARG A 14 -17.54 49.86 25.93
N SER A 15 -18.27 48.96 25.30
CA SER A 15 -19.61 48.56 25.74
C SER A 15 -19.91 47.17 25.17
N ASN A 16 -19.91 46.08 25.95
CA ASN A 16 -20.97 45.66 26.88
C ASN A 16 -22.33 45.43 26.20
N HIS A 17 -22.64 44.18 25.88
CA HIS A 17 -23.98 43.63 26.09
C HIS A 17 -23.87 42.17 26.62
N LYS A 18 -24.92 41.71 27.30
CA LYS A 18 -24.84 40.65 28.33
C LYS A 18 -24.99 39.22 27.78
N PRO A 19 -24.42 38.20 28.44
CA PRO A 19 -24.79 36.80 28.21
C PRO A 19 -26.24 36.55 28.66
N PHE A 20 -26.98 35.76 27.90
CA PHE A 20 -28.34 35.34 28.24
C PHE A 20 -28.29 34.04 29.06
N TYR A 21 -28.69 34.10 30.32
CA TYR A 21 -29.01 32.92 31.12
C TYR A 21 -30.52 32.69 31.03
N HIS A 22 -30.94 31.50 30.61
CA HIS A 22 -32.29 31.02 30.88
C HIS A 22 -32.23 29.93 31.95
N THR A 23 -32.99 30.15 33.02
CA THR A 23 -33.27 29.16 34.06
C THR A 23 -34.11 28.00 33.50
N GLY A 24 -34.01 26.83 34.13
CA GLY A 24 -34.56 25.61 33.57
C GLY A 24 -36.08 25.50 33.64
N GLU A 25 -36.68 24.97 32.56
CA GLU A 25 -37.98 24.31 32.59
C GLU A 25 -37.80 22.80 32.45
N THR A 26 -38.49 22.03 33.30
CA THR A 26 -38.42 20.56 33.36
C THR A 26 -39.23 19.92 32.23
N ARG A 27 -38.69 19.94 31.00
CA ARG A 27 -39.33 19.30 29.84
C ARG A 27 -39.35 17.77 30.03
N LYS A 28 -40.54 17.26 30.38
CA LYS A 28 -40.80 15.86 30.77
C LYS A 28 -40.13 14.85 29.82
N SER A 29 -39.42 13.88 30.39
CA SER A 29 -38.90 12.73 29.67
C SER A 29 -40.06 11.87 29.16
N ILE A 30 -40.37 11.97 27.86
CA ILE A 30 -41.25 11.02 27.19
C ILE A 30 -40.46 9.73 27.03
N ALA A 31 -40.66 8.80 27.97
CA ALA A 31 -40.11 7.46 27.85
C ALA A 31 -40.63 6.78 26.57
N PRO A 32 -39.80 6.00 25.85
CA PRO A 32 -40.29 5.17 24.77
C PRO A 32 -41.34 4.21 25.33
N LYS A 33 -42.51 4.13 24.70
CA LYS A 33 -43.56 3.19 25.11
C LYS A 33 -42.99 1.76 25.03
N PRO A 34 -43.14 0.92 26.07
CA PRO A 34 -42.78 -0.49 25.93
C PRO A 34 -43.65 -1.13 24.85
N CYS A 35 -43.05 -1.98 24.02
CA CYS A 35 -43.80 -2.78 23.06
C CYS A 35 -44.80 -3.69 23.80
N PRO A 36 -46.02 -3.90 23.28
CA PRO A 36 -46.91 -4.93 23.78
C PRO A 36 -46.22 -6.29 23.79
N LYS A 37 -46.45 -7.07 24.86
CA LYS A 37 -45.98 -8.46 24.99
C LYS A 37 -47.19 -9.37 24.88
N ASP A 38 -47.69 -9.55 23.67
CA ASP A 38 -48.87 -10.37 23.42
C ASP A 38 -48.44 -11.76 22.89
N ASP A 39 -48.39 -12.70 23.84
CA ASP A 39 -48.68 -14.13 23.74
C ASP A 39 -48.46 -14.85 22.40
N PHE A 40 -47.31 -15.55 22.29
CA PHE A 40 -47.19 -16.72 21.42
C PHE A 40 -47.69 -17.98 22.16
N PRO A 41 -48.76 -18.65 21.69
CA PRO A 41 -49.24 -19.89 22.31
C PRO A 41 -48.27 -21.07 22.01
N PRO A 42 -48.01 -21.96 22.98
CA PRO A 42 -47.11 -23.09 22.77
C PRO A 42 -47.78 -24.19 21.95
N ARG A 43 -47.09 -24.71 20.92
CA ARG A 43 -47.36 -26.03 20.36
C ARG A 43 -46.11 -26.91 20.43
N ALA A 44 -46.13 -27.81 21.41
CA ALA A 44 -45.10 -28.83 21.57
C ALA A 44 -45.15 -29.85 20.43
N VAL A 45 -43.98 -30.31 20.00
CA VAL A 45 -43.83 -31.47 19.12
C VAL A 45 -43.89 -32.76 19.97
N PRO A 46 -44.70 -33.77 19.59
CA PRO A 46 -44.63 -35.08 20.22
C PRO A 46 -43.48 -35.89 19.61
N TYR A 47 -42.44 -36.15 20.40
CA TYR A 47 -41.45 -37.20 20.10
C TYR A 47 -41.93 -38.53 20.68
N SER A 48 -41.91 -39.61 19.89
CA SER A 48 -42.18 -40.97 20.39
C SER A 48 -41.49 -42.05 19.55
N GLY A 49 -40.52 -42.74 20.17
CA GLY A 49 -40.13 -44.13 19.86
C GLY A 49 -39.53 -44.46 18.48
N CYS A 50 -38.21 -44.67 18.42
CA CYS A 50 -37.57 -45.47 17.37
C CYS A 50 -37.80 -46.98 17.62
N PRO A 51 -37.77 -47.81 16.57
CA PRO A 51 -36.73 -48.84 16.53
C PRO A 51 -35.96 -48.91 15.19
N ASN A 52 -34.85 -49.65 15.19
CA ASN A 52 -33.81 -49.67 14.15
C ASN A 52 -33.82 -50.99 13.33
N PRO A 53 -32.81 -51.28 12.47
CA PRO A 53 -32.71 -50.93 11.06
C PRO A 53 -33.11 -52.07 10.08
N ARG A 54 -33.42 -51.71 8.82
CA ARG A 54 -33.22 -52.59 7.63
C ARG A 54 -33.32 -51.86 6.28
N ASN A 55 -32.46 -52.27 5.34
CA ASN A 55 -32.43 -52.00 3.88
C ASN A 55 -32.49 -50.55 3.34
N PRO A 56 -31.42 -50.04 2.69
CA PRO A 56 -31.54 -48.93 1.73
C PRO A 56 -32.19 -49.40 0.41
N ILE A 57 -33.00 -48.55 -0.22
CA ILE A 57 -33.70 -48.86 -1.48
C ILE A 57 -32.74 -48.74 -2.68
N ARG A 58 -32.90 -49.65 -3.65
CA ARG A 58 -32.01 -49.86 -4.80
C ARG A 58 -32.62 -49.23 -6.06
N CYS A 59 -31.90 -48.34 -6.74
CA CYS A 59 -32.28 -47.88 -8.08
C CYS A 59 -32.12 -49.02 -9.12
N PRO A 60 -32.98 -49.12 -10.15
CA PRO A 60 -32.96 -50.21 -11.11
C PRO A 60 -31.80 -50.10 -12.12
N ARG A 61 -31.39 -51.25 -12.65
CA ARG A 61 -30.51 -51.43 -13.83
C ARG A 61 -31.26 -52.20 -14.92
N SER A 62 -30.79 -52.03 -16.14
CA SER A 62 -30.84 -52.97 -17.26
C SER A 62 -29.44 -52.87 -17.91
N ASP A 63 -28.59 -53.90 -17.87
CA ASP A 63 -28.56 -55.07 -18.78
C ASP A 63 -28.05 -54.68 -20.19
N MET A 64 -27.09 -55.36 -20.83
CA MET A 64 -26.48 -56.68 -20.55
C MET A 64 -25.03 -56.83 -21.08
N HIS A 65 -24.38 -57.93 -20.67
CA HIS A 65 -23.16 -58.63 -21.16
C HIS A 65 -22.89 -58.59 -22.69
N MET A 66 -21.72 -58.95 -23.29
CA MET A 66 -20.40 -59.57 -22.92
C MET A 66 -19.27 -58.75 -23.63
N SER A 67 -17.99 -59.12 -23.79
CA SER A 67 -16.86 -59.58 -22.92
C SER A 67 -15.57 -59.07 -23.65
N GLU A 68 -14.28 -59.29 -23.35
CA GLU A 68 -13.45 -60.08 -22.40
C GLU A 68 -12.06 -59.33 -22.32
N GLN A 69 -10.86 -59.78 -21.91
CA GLN A 69 -10.27 -61.04 -21.41
C GLN A 69 -9.17 -60.69 -20.36
N ALA A 70 -8.12 -61.51 -20.15
CA ALA A 70 -7.06 -61.27 -19.15
C ALA A 70 -5.70 -60.79 -19.71
N ASN A 71 -4.93 -60.07 -18.88
CA ASN A 71 -3.47 -59.95 -18.93
C ASN A 71 -2.94 -59.73 -17.50
N GLU A 72 -1.71 -60.17 -17.22
CA GLU A 72 -1.24 -60.48 -15.87
C GLU A 72 -0.52 -59.32 -15.14
N PHE A 73 -0.53 -59.36 -13.81
CA PHE A 73 0.39 -58.61 -12.94
C PHE A 73 1.61 -59.47 -12.61
N PRO A 74 2.81 -58.88 -12.57
CA PRO A 74 3.77 -59.24 -11.54
C PRO A 74 4.55 -58.05 -10.94
N GLY A 75 4.95 -58.17 -9.65
CA GLY A 75 6.17 -57.51 -9.14
C GLY A 75 6.02 -56.36 -8.12
N ASP A 76 5.58 -56.70 -6.90
CA ASP A 76 6.14 -56.34 -5.57
C ASP A 76 6.68 -54.91 -5.21
N PRO A 77 6.79 -54.56 -3.90
CA PRO A 77 6.40 -53.22 -3.46
C PRO A 77 7.47 -52.51 -2.61
N ASP A 78 8.42 -51.82 -3.24
CA ASP A 78 9.31 -50.90 -2.52
C ASP A 78 9.57 -49.59 -3.26
N LYS A 79 8.80 -48.56 -2.91
CA LYS A 79 9.26 -47.17 -2.81
C LYS A 79 8.62 -46.49 -1.62
N SER A 80 9.41 -46.21 -0.60
CA SER A 80 9.08 -45.30 0.50
C SER A 80 8.82 -43.88 -0.02
N ASN A 81 7.57 -43.56 -0.37
CA ASN A 81 7.16 -42.21 -0.77
C ASN A 81 6.99 -41.30 0.46
N ASP A 82 8.08 -41.07 1.19
CA ASP A 82 8.18 -39.98 2.15
C ASP A 82 8.27 -38.66 1.37
N GLY A 83 7.10 -38.13 1.03
CA GLY A 83 6.95 -36.97 0.17
C GLY A 83 5.67 -36.23 0.51
N SER A 84 5.80 -35.16 1.29
CA SER A 84 4.70 -34.24 1.56
C SER A 84 4.31 -33.49 0.28
N GLU A 85 3.29 -33.97 -0.44
CA GLU A 85 2.84 -33.39 -1.71
C GLU A 85 2.30 -31.96 -1.50
N VAL A 86 3.12 -30.96 -1.78
CA VAL A 86 2.75 -29.54 -1.73
C VAL A 86 1.92 -29.20 -2.97
N PHE A 87 0.61 -29.34 -2.87
CA PHE A 87 -0.35 -29.07 -3.95
C PHE A 87 -0.42 -27.58 -4.35
N GLY A 88 0.51 -27.15 -5.21
CA GLY A 88 0.56 -25.80 -5.76
C GLY A 88 -0.36 -25.61 -6.98
N GLN A 89 -1.58 -25.08 -6.79
CA GLN A 89 -2.48 -24.72 -7.89
C GLN A 89 -2.42 -23.22 -8.22
N GLN A 90 -2.28 -22.86 -9.50
CA GLN A 90 -2.34 -21.45 -9.94
C GLN A 90 -3.79 -20.92 -9.97
N ILE A 91 -4.16 -20.12 -8.97
CA ILE A 91 -5.51 -19.56 -8.85
C ILE A 91 -5.67 -18.28 -9.69
N LYS A 92 -6.56 -18.31 -10.69
CA LYS A 92 -6.97 -17.14 -11.48
C LYS A 92 -8.18 -16.44 -10.84
N HIS A 93 -7.93 -15.50 -9.91
CA HIS A 93 -8.99 -14.77 -9.22
C HIS A 93 -9.60 -13.65 -10.09
N ARG A 94 -10.91 -13.72 -10.34
CA ARG A 94 -11.68 -12.63 -10.97
C ARG A 94 -11.89 -11.51 -9.95
N GLN A 95 -11.58 -10.26 -10.30
CA GLN A 95 -11.70 -9.11 -9.39
C GLN A 95 -13.17 -8.73 -9.13
N LEU A 96 -13.82 -9.50 -8.27
CA LEU A 96 -15.08 -9.15 -7.61
C LEU A 96 -14.82 -8.16 -6.47
N SER A 97 -15.81 -7.37 -6.10
CA SER A 97 -15.68 -6.30 -5.11
C SER A 97 -15.06 -6.78 -3.79
N ALA A 98 -14.07 -6.01 -3.32
CA ALA A 98 -13.36 -6.29 -2.08
C ALA A 98 -14.29 -6.14 -0.87
N ARG A 99 -14.16 -7.05 0.11
CA ARG A 99 -14.88 -6.94 1.38
C ARG A 99 -14.20 -5.88 2.26
N VAL A 100 -14.97 -4.96 2.84
CA VAL A 100 -14.48 -4.05 3.87
C VAL A 100 -14.64 -4.72 5.24
N PRO A 101 -13.57 -4.91 6.03
CA PRO A 101 -13.68 -5.34 7.43
C PRO A 101 -14.29 -4.23 8.29
N GLU A 102 -15.04 -4.59 9.34
CA GLU A 102 -15.72 -3.60 10.21
C GLU A 102 -14.73 -2.67 10.92
N SER A 103 -13.59 -3.19 11.40
CA SER A 103 -12.50 -2.42 12.00
C SER A 103 -11.90 -1.37 11.05
N ILE A 104 -11.86 -1.66 9.75
CA ILE A 104 -11.34 -0.76 8.70
C ILE A 104 -12.43 0.16 8.13
N SER A 105 -13.71 -0.15 8.34
CA SER A 105 -14.86 0.51 7.68
C SER A 105 -14.90 2.03 7.87
N ARG A 106 -14.52 2.50 9.07
CA ARG A 106 -14.45 3.92 9.45
C ARG A 106 -13.31 4.68 8.76
N GLY A 107 -12.24 3.98 8.39
CA GLY A 107 -11.00 4.55 7.88
C GLY A 107 -10.26 5.48 8.83
N THR A 108 -9.15 6.04 8.34
CA THR A 108 -8.31 6.99 9.07
C THR A 108 -8.08 8.26 8.25
N PHE A 109 -8.23 9.43 8.86
CA PHE A 109 -7.95 10.72 8.21
C PHE A 109 -6.45 11.05 8.21
N SER A 110 -6.00 11.70 7.14
CA SER A 110 -4.60 12.06 6.91
C SER A 110 -4.44 13.49 6.38
N SER A 111 -3.35 14.13 6.79
CA SER A 111 -2.95 15.48 6.40
C SER A 111 -1.80 15.51 5.37
N GLY A 112 -1.37 14.35 4.88
CA GLY A 112 -0.21 14.17 4.00
C GLY A 112 0.42 12.80 4.19
N ALA A 113 1.40 12.46 3.35
CA ALA A 113 2.15 11.22 3.50
C ALA A 113 3.62 11.37 3.11
N VAL A 114 4.46 10.47 3.63
CA VAL A 114 5.84 10.24 3.19
C VAL A 114 5.88 8.91 2.43
N VAL A 115 6.63 8.88 1.32
CA VAL A 115 6.83 7.67 0.50
C VAL A 115 8.31 7.29 0.57
N LEU A 116 8.59 6.05 0.98
CA LEU A 116 9.92 5.48 1.03
C LEU A 116 10.07 4.33 0.03
N THR A 117 11.24 4.23 -0.59
CA THR A 117 11.60 3.13 -1.51
C THR A 117 12.48 2.11 -0.79
N GLY A 118 11.87 1.01 -0.35
CA GLY A 118 12.57 -0.19 0.17
C GLY A 118 13.11 -1.08 -0.95
N GLY A 119 13.67 -2.24 -0.58
CA GLY A 119 14.30 -3.17 -1.52
C GLY A 119 13.33 -3.89 -2.46
N THR A 120 12.11 -4.18 -1.99
CA THR A 120 11.08 -4.97 -2.69
C THR A 120 9.70 -4.30 -2.69
N GLU A 121 9.44 -3.45 -1.68
CA GLU A 121 8.21 -2.68 -1.51
C GLU A 121 8.50 -1.18 -1.37
N PHE A 122 7.46 -0.38 -1.56
CA PHE A 122 7.36 1.00 -1.09
C PHE A 122 6.62 1.03 0.25
N VAL A 123 7.06 1.91 1.15
CA VAL A 123 6.34 2.21 2.41
C VAL A 123 5.70 3.57 2.26
N ILE A 124 4.39 3.67 2.52
CA ILE A 124 3.63 4.92 2.47
C ILE A 124 3.08 5.21 3.87
N ASP A 125 3.71 6.17 4.55
CA ASP A 125 3.33 6.60 5.90
C ASP A 125 2.44 7.84 5.81
N PHE A 126 1.14 7.63 5.99
CA PHE A 126 0.13 8.67 6.06
C PHE A 126 0.09 9.26 7.46
N MET A 127 0.06 10.59 7.57
CA MET A 127 0.34 11.29 8.83
C MET A 127 -0.61 12.45 9.14
N VAL A 128 -0.86 12.67 10.43
CA VAL A 128 -1.60 13.81 10.98
C VAL A 128 -0.61 14.82 11.57
N ARG A 129 -0.57 16.01 10.96
CA ARG A 129 0.35 17.12 11.29
C ARG A 129 -0.36 18.30 11.95
N LEU A 130 -1.41 18.04 12.72
CA LEU A 130 -2.23 19.07 13.38
C LEU A 130 -1.57 19.63 14.65
N SER A 131 -0.75 18.83 15.33
CA SER A 131 0.04 19.20 16.51
C SER A 131 1.32 18.36 16.56
N ARG A 132 2.30 18.78 17.39
CA ARG A 132 3.50 17.99 17.70
C ARG A 132 3.28 17.13 18.96
N PRO A 133 3.91 15.94 19.08
CA PRO A 133 4.65 15.24 18.03
C PRO A 133 3.71 14.82 16.90
N TYR A 134 4.21 14.83 15.67
CA TYR A 134 3.40 14.37 14.53
C TYR A 134 3.11 12.88 14.68
N GLN A 135 1.98 12.41 14.14
CA GLN A 135 1.58 11.01 14.27
C GLN A 135 1.45 10.37 12.90
N VAL A 136 2.08 9.20 12.70
CA VAL A 136 1.71 8.33 11.58
C VAL A 136 0.35 7.71 11.94
N ALA A 137 -0.61 7.91 11.05
CA ALA A 137 -2.01 7.51 11.22
C ALA A 137 -2.30 6.19 10.49
N ALA A 138 -1.57 5.89 9.42
CA ALA A 138 -1.53 4.58 8.79
C ALA A 138 -0.22 4.39 8.02
N ARG A 139 0.38 3.21 8.13
CA ARG A 139 1.48 2.75 7.29
C ARG A 139 0.95 1.73 6.29
N VAL A 140 1.21 1.94 5.00
CA VAL A 140 0.79 1.01 3.93
C VAL A 140 2.01 0.51 3.17
N ILE A 141 2.11 -0.80 2.98
CA ILE A 141 3.21 -1.48 2.29
C ILE A 141 2.73 -1.89 0.90
N VAL A 142 3.37 -1.35 -0.16
CA VAL A 142 2.93 -1.51 -1.56
C VAL A 142 4.07 -2.11 -2.40
N PRO A 143 3.92 -3.32 -2.99
CA PRO A 143 4.94 -3.92 -3.84
C PRO A 143 5.35 -3.02 -5.00
N HIS A 144 6.63 -3.09 -5.43
CA HIS A 144 7.13 -2.27 -6.53
C HIS A 144 6.28 -2.39 -7.82
N ALA A 145 5.78 -3.58 -8.12
CA ALA A 145 4.91 -3.83 -9.28
C ALA A 145 3.52 -3.16 -9.21
N ALA A 146 3.00 -2.86 -8.01
CA ALA A 146 1.70 -2.21 -7.84
C ALA A 146 1.77 -0.68 -7.97
N MET A 147 2.95 -0.08 -7.76
CA MET A 147 3.15 1.37 -7.74
C MET A 147 2.72 2.10 -9.04
N PRO A 148 3.02 1.61 -10.26
CA PRO A 148 2.56 2.28 -11.50
C PRO A 148 1.03 2.35 -11.61
N HIS A 149 0.32 1.31 -11.14
CA HIS A 149 -1.13 1.28 -11.13
C HIS A 149 -1.72 2.28 -10.13
N LEU A 150 -1.13 2.39 -8.93
CA LEU A 150 -1.50 3.39 -7.92
C LEU A 150 -1.29 4.82 -8.44
N ILE A 151 -0.14 5.10 -9.06
CA ILE A 151 0.20 6.41 -9.65
C ILE A 151 -0.81 6.80 -10.73
N ASN A 152 -1.13 5.88 -11.66
CA ASN A 152 -2.07 6.17 -12.74
C ASN A 152 -3.49 6.35 -12.21
N ALA A 153 -3.97 5.47 -11.33
CA ALA A 153 -5.30 5.58 -10.72
C ALA A 153 -5.49 6.88 -9.93
N LEU A 154 -4.44 7.38 -9.25
CA LEU A 154 -4.48 8.66 -8.56
C LEU A 154 -4.48 9.84 -9.54
N ARG A 155 -3.65 9.82 -10.59
CA ARG A 155 -3.64 10.86 -11.63
C ARG A 155 -5.00 11.00 -12.31
N ASP A 156 -5.61 9.87 -12.69
CA ASP A 156 -6.91 9.83 -13.33
C ASP A 156 -8.04 10.33 -12.41
N ASN A 157 -7.93 10.05 -11.10
CA ASN A 157 -8.90 10.55 -10.11
C ASN A 157 -8.71 12.05 -9.83
N ILE A 158 -7.49 12.58 -9.85
CA ILE A 158 -7.23 14.02 -9.75
C ILE A 158 -7.83 14.75 -10.95
N ALA A 159 -7.62 14.26 -12.17
CA ALA A 159 -8.25 14.84 -13.36
C ALA A 159 -9.79 14.81 -13.31
N LYS A 160 -10.39 13.71 -12.82
CA LYS A 160 -11.85 13.59 -12.62
C LYS A 160 -12.38 14.53 -11.55
N HIS A 161 -11.63 14.71 -10.46
CA HIS A 161 -11.95 15.68 -9.39
C HIS A 161 -11.93 17.10 -9.95
N GLU A 162 -10.85 17.50 -10.62
CA GLU A 162 -10.70 18.86 -11.18
C GLU A 162 -11.76 19.18 -12.24
N ASN A 163 -12.16 18.20 -13.06
CA ASN A 163 -13.27 18.34 -14.01
C ASN A 163 -14.65 18.49 -13.33
N SER A 164 -14.81 18.02 -12.10
CA SER A 164 -16.10 17.96 -11.38
C SER A 164 -16.28 19.07 -10.34
N PHE A 165 -15.18 19.52 -9.72
CA PHE A 165 -15.18 20.46 -8.60
C PHE A 165 -14.31 21.71 -8.84
N GLY A 166 -13.65 21.80 -10.00
CA GLY A 166 -12.67 22.84 -10.29
C GLY A 166 -11.26 22.49 -9.80
N LYS A 167 -10.29 23.27 -10.27
CA LYS A 167 -8.85 23.04 -10.07
C LYS A 167 -8.47 22.94 -8.59
N ILE A 168 -7.59 22.01 -8.23
CA ILE A 168 -7.10 21.86 -6.86
C ILE A 168 -6.10 22.99 -6.55
N GLU A 169 -6.49 23.87 -5.63
CA GLU A 169 -5.62 24.95 -5.15
C GLU A 169 -4.28 24.41 -4.59
N PRO A 170 -3.14 24.89 -5.11
CA PRO A 170 -1.83 24.41 -4.67
C PRO A 170 -1.58 24.81 -3.22
N LEU A 171 -1.01 23.89 -2.45
CA LEU A 171 -0.52 24.18 -1.10
C LEU A 171 0.59 25.25 -1.16
N PRO A 172 0.69 26.16 -0.17
CA PRO A 172 1.78 27.11 -0.07
C PRO A 172 3.13 26.41 -0.18
N GLN A 173 3.96 26.88 -1.10
CA GLN A 173 5.32 26.37 -1.21
C GLN A 173 6.13 26.85 0.00
N PRO A 174 6.93 25.99 0.65
CA PRO A 174 7.86 26.45 1.69
C PRO A 174 8.83 27.47 1.08
N ASN A 175 9.24 28.45 1.88
CA ASN A 175 10.20 29.46 1.47
C ASN A 175 11.48 28.77 0.94
N PRO A 176 12.03 29.14 -0.25
CA PRO A 176 13.23 28.51 -0.79
C PRO A 176 14.46 28.64 0.13
N ASN A 177 14.47 29.62 1.04
CA ASN A 177 15.53 29.80 2.05
C ASN A 177 15.35 28.92 3.29
N THR A 178 14.27 28.14 3.40
CA THR A 178 14.06 27.16 4.46
C THR A 178 14.56 25.80 3.99
N THR A 179 15.62 25.29 4.64
CA THR A 179 16.13 23.93 4.43
C THR A 179 14.99 22.93 4.52
N ARG A 180 14.75 22.17 3.44
CA ARG A 180 13.79 21.08 3.47
C ARG A 180 14.34 20.00 4.41
N PRO A 181 13.62 19.61 5.49
CA PRO A 181 14.13 18.64 6.44
C PRO A 181 14.40 17.30 5.75
N THR A 182 15.44 16.59 6.18
CA THR A 182 15.70 15.25 5.67
C THR A 182 14.58 14.29 6.08
N ILE A 183 14.51 13.14 5.39
CA ILE A 183 13.55 12.08 5.74
C ILE A 183 13.78 11.60 7.20
N GLN A 184 15.03 11.59 7.66
CA GLN A 184 15.38 11.19 9.04
C GLN A 184 14.80 12.17 10.06
N GLU A 185 15.06 13.48 9.91
CA GLU A 185 14.49 14.52 10.80
C GLU A 185 12.97 14.45 10.88
N VAL A 186 12.29 14.09 9.78
CA VAL A 186 10.83 13.90 9.77
C VAL A 186 10.41 12.70 10.62
N TYR A 187 11.19 11.60 10.65
CA TYR A 187 10.93 10.46 11.52
C TYR A 187 11.31 10.69 12.99
N ASP A 188 12.36 11.47 13.27
CA ASP A 188 12.75 11.81 14.63
C ASP A 188 11.65 12.65 15.34
N ASP A 189 10.88 13.44 14.57
CA ASP A 189 9.70 14.21 15.01
C ASP A 189 8.37 13.41 15.02
N LEU A 190 8.35 12.16 14.55
CA LEU A 190 7.14 11.32 14.39
C LEU A 190 7.00 10.28 15.50
N LYS A 191 5.83 10.24 16.15
CA LYS A 191 5.42 9.10 16.96
C LYS A 191 4.73 8.05 16.09
N LEU A 192 5.27 6.83 16.10
CA LEU A 192 4.65 5.64 15.52
C LEU A 192 4.16 4.71 16.65
N PRO A 193 2.85 4.46 16.79
CA PRO A 193 2.33 3.40 17.65
C PRO A 193 2.76 2.00 17.18
N ASP A 194 2.99 1.10 18.14
CA ASP A 194 3.49 -0.27 17.88
C ASP A 194 2.59 -1.05 16.90
N GLU A 195 1.27 -0.89 17.02
CA GLU A 195 0.24 -1.50 16.18
C GLU A 195 0.40 -1.21 14.67
N ILE A 196 1.04 -0.09 14.31
CA ILE A 196 1.23 0.32 12.90
C ILE A 196 2.67 0.16 12.41
N LEU A 197 3.62 -0.29 13.24
CA LEU A 197 5.04 -0.42 12.83
C LEU A 197 5.20 -1.35 11.63
N SER A 198 4.49 -2.49 11.63
CA SER A 198 4.47 -3.46 10.52
C SER A 198 3.70 -2.97 9.29
N GLY A 199 2.70 -2.09 9.49
CA GLY A 199 1.83 -1.57 8.44
C GLY A 199 0.82 -2.58 7.86
N ALA A 200 -0.03 -2.08 6.97
CA ALA A 200 -0.98 -2.86 6.20
C ALA A 200 -0.44 -3.10 4.78
N TYR A 201 -0.27 -4.36 4.38
CA TYR A 201 0.10 -4.70 3.00
C TYR A 201 -1.06 -4.47 2.02
N ALA A 202 -0.77 -4.00 0.80
CA ALA A 202 -1.74 -3.85 -0.28
C ALA A 202 -1.10 -3.99 -1.66
N ASN A 203 -1.70 -4.79 -2.54
CA ASN A 203 -1.26 -4.96 -3.93
C ASN A 203 -2.18 -4.26 -4.96
N ALA A 204 -3.25 -3.62 -4.49
CA ALA A 204 -4.08 -2.72 -5.29
C ALA A 204 -4.62 -1.57 -4.42
N CYS A 205 -5.12 -0.51 -5.06
CA CYS A 205 -5.85 0.57 -4.40
C CYS A 205 -7.04 0.97 -5.26
N MET A 206 -8.21 1.09 -4.65
CA MET A 206 -9.38 1.74 -5.22
C MET A 206 -9.40 3.19 -4.71
N ILE A 207 -9.65 4.15 -5.60
CA ILE A 207 -9.66 5.58 -5.26
C ILE A 207 -11.01 6.16 -5.66
N GLY A 208 -11.67 6.79 -4.70
CA GLY A 208 -12.82 7.67 -4.91
C GLY A 208 -12.55 9.06 -4.33
N HIS A 209 -13.42 10.03 -4.57
CA HIS A 209 -13.24 11.40 -4.07
C HIS A 209 -14.58 12.13 -3.88
N THR A 210 -14.59 13.05 -2.93
CA THR A 210 -15.61 14.11 -2.72
C THR A 210 -15.04 15.44 -3.24
N ALA A 211 -15.73 16.56 -3.02
CA ALA A 211 -15.10 17.87 -3.20
C ALA A 211 -13.86 18.06 -2.31
N SER A 212 -13.91 17.57 -1.06
CA SER A 212 -12.96 17.90 0.02
C SER A 212 -11.89 16.84 0.31
N GLU A 213 -12.19 15.56 0.06
CA GLU A 213 -11.30 14.43 0.34
C GLU A 213 -11.20 13.44 -0.83
N PHE A 214 -10.06 12.77 -0.90
CA PHE A 214 -9.85 11.53 -1.65
C PHE A 214 -9.87 10.37 -0.66
N ALA A 215 -10.65 9.33 -0.98
CA ALA A 215 -10.74 8.08 -0.24
C ALA A 215 -9.90 7.01 -0.95
N PHE A 216 -8.90 6.48 -0.24
CA PHE A 216 -8.01 5.42 -0.69
C PHE A 216 -8.36 4.12 0.04
N ASP A 217 -9.04 3.22 -0.66
CA ASP A 217 -9.28 1.85 -0.21
C ASP A 217 -8.14 0.96 -0.72
N PHE A 218 -7.16 0.69 0.14
CA PHE A 218 -6.06 -0.21 -0.13
C PHE A 218 -6.51 -1.67 0.02
N VAL A 219 -6.25 -2.48 -1.01
CA VAL A 219 -6.82 -3.81 -1.16
C VAL A 219 -5.73 -4.88 -1.19
N THR A 220 -5.97 -5.96 -0.46
CA THR A 220 -5.30 -7.25 -0.63
C THR A 220 -6.12 -8.14 -1.56
N ASN A 221 -5.66 -8.29 -2.80
CA ASN A 221 -6.25 -9.21 -3.78
C ASN A 221 -5.75 -10.64 -3.53
N PHE A 222 -6.23 -11.25 -2.46
CA PHE A 222 -5.94 -12.64 -2.07
C PHE A 222 -7.17 -13.56 -2.26
N PHE A 223 -6.92 -14.84 -2.51
CA PHE A 223 -7.95 -15.88 -2.48
C PHE A 223 -8.33 -16.21 -1.02
N PRO A 224 -9.59 -16.53 -0.68
CA PRO A 224 -10.77 -16.68 -1.57
C PRO A 224 -11.52 -15.39 -1.89
N ARG A 225 -11.25 -14.28 -1.20
CA ARG A 225 -11.93 -12.99 -1.38
C ARG A 225 -10.96 -11.84 -1.13
N SER A 226 -10.86 -10.90 -2.07
CA SER A 226 -10.18 -9.63 -1.83
C SER A 226 -10.77 -8.89 -0.62
N ALA A 227 -9.90 -8.24 0.17
CA ALA A 227 -10.30 -7.45 1.34
C ALA A 227 -9.63 -6.07 1.35
N VAL A 228 -10.29 -5.07 1.94
CA VAL A 228 -9.67 -3.77 2.20
C VAL A 228 -8.79 -3.89 3.45
N SER A 229 -7.47 -3.71 3.31
CA SER A 229 -6.50 -3.79 4.41
C SER A 229 -6.29 -2.44 5.10
N SER A 230 -6.49 -1.33 4.39
CA SER A 230 -6.51 0.01 4.97
C SER A 230 -7.44 0.93 4.17
N ARG A 231 -8.13 1.84 4.86
CA ARG A 231 -8.99 2.87 4.27
C ARG A 231 -8.51 4.23 4.79
N ILE A 232 -8.07 5.10 3.89
CA ILE A 232 -7.45 6.37 4.25
C ILE A 232 -8.15 7.52 3.54
N TYR A 233 -8.50 8.57 4.29
CA TYR A 233 -9.06 9.81 3.78
C TYR A 233 -7.99 10.90 3.77
N LEU A 234 -7.73 11.50 2.61
CA LEU A 234 -6.72 12.54 2.42
C LEU A 234 -7.40 13.79 1.86
N SER A 235 -7.12 14.98 2.42
CA SER A 235 -7.62 16.24 1.86
C SER A 235 -7.22 16.41 0.39
N SER A 236 -8.15 16.85 -0.47
CA SER A 236 -7.92 17.00 -1.92
C SER A 236 -6.68 17.85 -2.25
N ARG A 237 -6.38 18.89 -1.45
CA ARG A 237 -5.18 19.74 -1.63
C ARG A 237 -3.84 18.99 -1.44
N GLN A 238 -3.84 17.86 -0.75
CA GLN A 238 -2.65 17.01 -0.57
C GLN A 238 -2.50 15.95 -1.67
N ALA A 239 -3.58 15.58 -2.38
CA ALA A 239 -3.55 14.51 -3.39
C ALA A 239 -2.53 14.77 -4.54
N PRO A 240 -2.40 15.99 -5.10
CA PRO A 240 -1.35 16.28 -6.09
C PRO A 240 0.09 16.19 -5.55
N GLN A 241 0.31 16.40 -4.24
CA GLN A 241 1.63 16.23 -3.64
C GLN A 241 1.94 14.75 -3.36
N LEU A 242 0.94 13.96 -2.96
CA LEU A 242 1.07 12.50 -2.87
C LEU A 242 1.45 11.92 -4.24
N LEU A 243 0.74 12.30 -5.31
CA LEU A 243 1.07 11.86 -6.68
C LEU A 243 2.53 12.15 -7.05
N LYS A 244 3.00 13.40 -6.83
CA LYS A 244 4.40 13.80 -7.07
C LYS A 244 5.39 12.98 -6.23
N GLY A 245 5.06 12.68 -4.97
CA GLY A 245 5.86 11.83 -4.09
C GLY A 245 6.00 10.40 -4.61
N LEU A 246 4.90 9.78 -5.02
CA LEU A 246 4.86 8.44 -5.60
C LEU A 246 5.64 8.38 -6.93
N GLU A 247 5.42 9.34 -7.83
CA GLU A 247 6.16 9.44 -9.09
C GLU A 247 7.67 9.60 -8.88
N HIS A 248 8.09 10.40 -7.89
CA HIS A 248 9.49 10.60 -7.54
C HIS A 248 10.12 9.33 -6.97
N ALA A 249 9.43 8.63 -6.06
CA ALA A 249 9.89 7.37 -5.49
C ALA A 249 10.03 6.27 -6.57
N ALA A 250 9.08 6.19 -7.51
CA ALA A 250 9.15 5.27 -8.65
C ALA A 250 10.31 5.58 -9.61
N LYS A 251 10.57 6.87 -9.90
CA LYS A 251 11.73 7.29 -10.71
C LYS A 251 13.06 6.91 -10.04
N GLN A 252 13.19 7.11 -8.72
CA GLN A 252 14.38 6.69 -7.96
C GLN A 252 14.58 5.17 -7.97
N LEU A 253 13.52 4.38 -7.86
CA LEU A 253 13.61 2.92 -7.95
C LEU A 253 14.18 2.49 -9.32
N ASN A 254 13.65 3.05 -10.41
CA ASN A 254 14.10 2.72 -11.76
C ASN A 254 15.59 3.07 -11.97
N GLN A 255 16.02 4.24 -11.48
CA GLN A 255 17.43 4.67 -11.53
C GLN A 255 18.36 3.73 -10.74
N ARG A 256 17.97 3.31 -9.52
CA ARG A 256 18.74 2.32 -8.74
C ARG A 256 18.86 1.00 -9.50
N ARG A 257 17.78 0.56 -10.15
CA ARG A 257 17.75 -0.71 -10.90
C ARG A 257 18.67 -0.69 -12.13
N THR A 258 18.65 0.37 -12.93
CA THR A 258 19.55 0.49 -14.09
C THR A 258 21.01 0.51 -13.65
N THR A 259 21.37 1.36 -12.68
CA THR A 259 22.76 1.44 -12.18
C THR A 259 23.26 0.15 -11.55
N GLN A 260 22.38 -0.71 -11.01
CA GLN A 260 22.80 -2.05 -10.57
C GLN A 260 23.04 -2.98 -11.76
N GLN A 261 22.15 -2.99 -12.75
CA GLN A 261 22.33 -3.79 -13.98
C GLN A 261 23.62 -3.39 -14.72
N ASP A 262 23.92 -2.10 -14.85
CA ASP A 262 25.15 -1.60 -15.49
C ASP A 262 26.41 -2.13 -14.79
N LYS A 263 26.41 -2.19 -13.46
CA LYS A 263 27.51 -2.77 -12.66
C LYS A 263 27.61 -4.28 -12.85
N ASP A 264 26.49 -4.99 -12.79
CA ASP A 264 26.45 -6.45 -12.94
C ASP A 264 26.86 -6.89 -14.36
N HIS A 265 26.55 -6.09 -15.38
CA HIS A 265 27.03 -6.28 -16.76
C HIS A 265 28.52 -6.00 -16.89
N ARG A 266 29.01 -4.88 -16.32
CA ARG A 266 30.43 -4.54 -16.38
C ARG A 266 31.32 -5.54 -15.65
N ALA A 267 30.93 -5.97 -14.45
CA ALA A 267 31.66 -6.98 -13.67
C ALA A 267 31.79 -8.33 -14.42
N LYS A 268 30.84 -8.65 -15.31
CA LYS A 268 30.91 -9.85 -16.17
C LYS A 268 31.82 -9.68 -17.39
N MET A 269 32.03 -8.46 -17.88
CA MET A 269 33.04 -8.19 -18.91
C MET A 269 34.44 -8.15 -18.32
N ASP A 270 34.61 -7.43 -17.21
CA ASP A 270 35.90 -7.34 -16.49
C ASP A 270 36.33 -8.72 -15.93
N GLY A 271 35.38 -9.62 -15.63
CA GLY A 271 35.61 -11.01 -15.21
C GLY A 271 35.86 -12.03 -16.33
N GLN A 272 35.85 -11.61 -17.60
CA GLN A 272 36.14 -12.47 -18.77
C GLN A 272 37.52 -12.14 -19.39
N ALA A 273 38.41 -11.50 -18.63
CA ALA A 273 39.81 -11.35 -19.00
C ALA A 273 40.54 -12.71 -18.89
N ASP A 274 41.09 -13.18 -20.00
CA ASP A 274 41.81 -14.46 -20.06
C ASP A 274 43.12 -14.40 -19.24
N PRO A 275 43.44 -15.40 -18.39
CA PRO A 275 44.66 -15.37 -17.57
C PRO A 275 45.98 -15.50 -18.36
N THR A 276 45.92 -15.73 -19.68
CA THR A 276 47.05 -16.23 -20.47
C THR A 276 47.72 -15.19 -21.36
N ASP A 277 47.37 -13.90 -21.25
CA ASP A 277 48.06 -12.80 -21.95
C ASP A 277 49.18 -12.18 -21.07
N PRO A 278 50.46 -12.48 -21.32
CA PRO A 278 51.56 -11.93 -20.55
C PRO A 278 51.76 -10.46 -20.90
N ARG A 279 51.42 -9.58 -19.96
CA ARG A 279 51.65 -8.13 -20.09
C ARG A 279 53.11 -7.87 -20.50
N PRO A 280 53.37 -7.02 -21.52
CA PRO A 280 54.73 -6.62 -21.84
C PRO A 280 55.42 -6.01 -20.62
N ASN A 281 56.65 -6.45 -20.33
CA ASN A 281 57.44 -5.82 -19.28
C ASN A 281 57.77 -4.38 -19.68
N PRO A 282 57.69 -3.41 -18.76
CA PRO A 282 58.05 -2.01 -19.04
C PRO A 282 59.57 -1.81 -19.21
N ASP A 283 60.38 -2.82 -18.88
CA ASP A 283 61.84 -2.74 -18.79
C ASP A 283 62.57 -3.14 -20.09
N ASP A 284 61.86 -3.44 -21.19
CA ASP A 284 62.46 -3.86 -22.47
C ASP A 284 62.96 -2.67 -23.32
N GLU A 285 63.55 -1.66 -22.66
CA GLU A 285 64.17 -0.49 -23.29
C GLU A 285 65.62 -0.81 -23.72
N SER A 286 65.75 -1.57 -24.81
CA SER A 286 67.05 -1.94 -25.39
C SER A 286 67.81 -0.72 -25.95
N PRO A 287 68.99 -0.34 -25.42
CA PRO A 287 69.69 0.88 -25.82
C PRO A 287 70.69 0.67 -26.97
N SER A 288 70.96 1.75 -27.71
CA SER A 288 71.93 1.86 -28.82
C SER A 288 71.52 1.09 -30.09
N ASN A 289 71.74 1.64 -31.30
CA ASN A 289 73.06 2.04 -31.79
C ASN A 289 73.12 3.46 -32.39
N ARG A 290 74.28 4.13 -32.30
CA ARG A 290 74.61 5.32 -33.11
C ARG A 290 75.43 4.87 -34.32
N GLY A 291 75.05 5.32 -35.51
CA GLY A 291 75.81 5.05 -36.73
C GLY A 291 75.63 6.18 -37.75
N ASP A 292 76.60 7.09 -37.78
CA ASP A 292 76.80 7.98 -38.93
C ASP A 292 77.36 7.16 -40.11
N SER A 293 76.82 7.37 -41.31
CA SER A 293 77.62 7.52 -42.54
C SER A 293 76.76 7.85 -43.77
N ASP A 294 76.97 9.05 -44.32
CA ASP A 294 77.10 9.40 -45.74
C ASP A 294 76.23 8.77 -46.85
N LEU A 295 75.57 9.68 -47.59
CA LEU A 295 75.67 9.90 -49.05
C LEU A 295 75.93 8.69 -49.98
N MET A 296 75.01 8.45 -50.93
CA MET A 296 75.21 8.84 -52.35
C MET A 296 74.02 8.46 -53.27
N TYR A 297 73.83 9.27 -54.32
CA TYR A 297 72.95 9.11 -55.50
C TYR A 297 71.45 8.82 -55.28
#